data_AF-A0A126QVD4-F1
#
_entry.id   AF-A0A126QVD4-F1
#
_cell.length_a   1.000
_cell.length_b   1.000
_cell.length_c   1.000
_cell.angle_alpha   90.00
_cell.angle_beta   90.00
_cell.angle_gamma   90.00
#
_symmetry.space_group_name_H-M   'P 1'
#
loop_
_entity.id
_entity.type
_entity.pdbx_description
1 polymer ?
#
loop_
_entity_poly.entity_id
_entity_poly.type
_entity_poly.pdbx_seq_one_letter_code
_entity_poly.pdbx_strand_id
1 'polypeptide(L)'
;MEELCSPAESDLDALERKLESFLLDKDAEMVIGLRRMGRENLLDYAVVMCGDIGLDCSVYPDTSSDHMVFFYGWEGMEGIFDRMSSENPRRQLVFGQELCHQVPALVRYKK
;
A
#
# COMPACT_ATOMS: atom_id res chain seq x y z
N MET A 1 -4.72 3.74 36.18
CA MET A 1 -4.95 5.01 35.44
C MET A 1 -5.04 4.57 33.99
N GLU A 2 -6.26 4.33 33.51
CA GLU A 2 -6.48 3.88 32.13
C GLU A 2 -6.41 5.14 31.25
N GLU A 3 -5.36 5.23 30.43
CA GLU A 3 -5.33 6.19 29.34
C GLU A 3 -6.44 5.82 28.35
N LEU A 4 -7.47 6.66 28.30
CA LEU A 4 -8.47 6.60 27.26
C LEU A 4 -7.79 7.07 25.96
N CYS A 5 -7.27 6.13 25.17
CA CYS A 5 -6.82 6.41 23.80
C CYS A 5 -7.91 7.21 23.09
N SER A 6 -7.51 8.31 22.45
CA SER A 6 -8.45 9.09 21.65
C SER A 6 -8.95 8.25 20.47
N PRO A 7 -10.19 8.47 19.97
CA PRO A 7 -10.72 7.70 18.83
C PRO A 7 -9.81 7.76 17.60
N ALA A 8 -9.10 8.88 17.41
CA ALA A 8 -8.18 9.07 16.29
C ALA A 8 -6.89 8.22 16.42
N GLU A 9 -6.34 8.08 17.62
CA GLU A 9 -5.20 7.18 17.87
C GLU A 9 -5.62 5.72 17.69
N SER A 10 -6.82 5.36 18.15
CA SER A 10 -7.37 4.01 17.93
C SER A 10 -7.57 3.69 16.44
N ASP A 11 -7.93 4.69 15.62
CA ASP A 11 -8.11 4.51 14.18
C ASP A 11 -6.77 4.34 13.44
N LEU A 12 -5.73 5.04 13.89
CA LEU A 12 -4.37 4.91 13.34
C LEU A 12 -3.75 3.57 13.72
N ASP A 13 -3.81 3.15 14.98
CA ASP A 13 -3.33 1.82 15.41
C ASP A 13 -4.04 0.70 14.65
N ALA A 14 -5.34 0.86 14.40
CA ALA A 14 -6.11 -0.10 13.61
C ALA A 14 -5.71 -0.09 12.13
N LEU A 15 -5.39 1.07 11.56
CA LEU A 15 -4.83 1.16 10.21
C LEU A 15 -3.47 0.49 10.13
N GLU A 16 -2.57 0.76 11.08
CA GLU A 16 -1.22 0.19 11.11
C GLU A 16 -1.26 -1.33 11.06
N ARG A 17 -2.06 -1.97 11.94
CA ARG A 17 -2.19 -3.44 11.97
C ARG A 17 -2.75 -4.01 10.67
N LYS A 18 -3.71 -3.32 10.05
CA LYS A 18 -4.28 -3.74 8.77
C LYS A 18 -3.27 -3.61 7.64
N LEU A 19 -2.51 -2.53 7.65
CA LEU A 19 -1.49 -2.25 6.65
C LEU A 19 -0.34 -3.23 6.76
N GLU A 20 0.17 -3.47 7.96
CA GLU A 20 1.18 -4.49 8.23
C GLU A 20 0.72 -5.87 7.75
N SER A 21 -0.51 -6.27 8.09
CA SER A 21 -1.10 -7.52 7.61
C SER A 21 -1.17 -7.58 6.08
N PHE A 22 -1.53 -6.48 5.42
CA PHE A 22 -1.58 -6.40 3.95
C PHE A 22 -0.19 -6.47 3.30
N LEU A 23 0.83 -5.89 3.93
CA LEU A 23 2.21 -5.92 3.43
C LEU A 23 2.83 -7.31 3.54
N LEU A 24 2.51 -8.03 4.63
CA LEU A 24 3.01 -9.38 4.90
C LEU A 24 2.23 -10.48 4.14
N ASP A 25 0.92 -10.30 3.95
CA ASP A 25 0.06 -11.24 3.23
C ASP A 25 0.03 -10.90 1.72
N LYS A 26 0.66 -11.78 0.92
CA LYS A 26 0.71 -11.64 -0.54
C LYS A 26 -0.63 -11.92 -1.22
N ASP A 27 -1.54 -12.62 -0.55
CA ASP A 27 -2.86 -12.93 -1.06
C ASP A 27 -3.85 -11.79 -0.81
N ALA A 28 -3.57 -10.90 0.15
CA ALA A 28 -4.36 -9.72 0.43
C ALA A 28 -4.43 -8.79 -0.80
N GLU A 29 -5.67 -8.56 -1.26
CA GLU A 29 -5.94 -7.81 -2.50
C GLU A 29 -5.94 -6.31 -2.27
N MET A 30 -6.43 -5.87 -1.12
CA MET A 30 -6.52 -4.45 -0.82
C MET A 30 -6.52 -4.18 0.69
N VAL A 31 -6.09 -2.97 1.04
CA VAL A 31 -6.27 -2.38 2.37
C VAL A 31 -6.86 -0.99 2.22
N ILE A 32 -7.85 -0.70 3.07
CA ILE A 32 -8.56 0.58 3.09
C ILE A 32 -7.93 1.48 4.15
N GLY A 33 -7.55 2.68 3.75
CA GLY A 33 -7.02 3.71 4.64
C GLY A 33 -8.10 4.54 5.34
N LEU A 34 -7.65 5.52 6.12
CA LEU A 34 -8.55 6.44 6.80
C LEU A 34 -9.14 7.45 5.83
N ARG A 35 -10.43 7.76 6.00
CA ARG A 35 -11.13 8.75 5.18
C ARG A 35 -10.41 10.10 5.26
N ARG A 36 -10.26 10.78 4.11
CA ARG A 36 -9.54 12.07 3.95
C ARG A 36 -8.02 12.01 4.17
N MET A 37 -7.43 10.85 4.45
CA MET A 37 -5.97 10.71 4.46
C MET A 37 -5.38 10.97 3.07
N GLY A 38 -6.10 10.58 2.02
CA GLY A 38 -5.65 10.67 0.62
C GLY A 38 -4.72 9.51 0.25
N ARG A 39 -4.81 9.04 -1.01
CA ARG A 39 -4.07 7.84 -1.45
C ARG A 39 -2.55 7.98 -1.34
N GLU A 40 -2.01 9.18 -1.60
CA GLU A 40 -0.56 9.42 -1.59
C GLU A 40 0.00 9.25 -0.17
N ASN A 41 -0.67 9.85 0.82
CA ASN A 41 -0.29 9.70 2.22
C ASN A 41 -0.39 8.25 2.72
N LEU A 42 -1.43 7.50 2.30
CA LEU A 42 -1.55 6.08 2.65
C LEU A 42 -0.41 5.26 2.04
N LEU A 43 -0.02 5.55 0.79
CA LEU A 43 1.08 4.89 0.11
C LEU A 43 2.42 5.22 0.76
N ASP A 44 2.70 6.50 1.02
CA ASP A 44 3.94 6.93 1.67
C ASP A 44 4.07 6.28 3.05
N TYR A 45 2.97 6.16 3.79
CA TYR A 45 2.94 5.45 5.06
C TYR A 45 3.25 3.96 4.92
N ALA A 46 2.75 3.30 3.87
CA ALA A 46 3.08 1.91 3.57
C ALA A 46 4.55 1.71 3.19
N VAL A 47 5.15 2.66 2.46
CA VAL A 47 6.57 2.63 2.09
C VAL A 47 7.45 2.75 3.33
N VAL A 48 7.12 3.68 4.25
CA VAL A 48 7.81 3.80 5.54
C VAL A 48 7.67 2.50 6.34
N MET A 49 6.45 1.96 6.44
CA MET A 49 6.19 0.72 7.17
C MET A 49 6.95 -0.47 6.60
N CYS A 50 7.09 -0.59 5.28
CA CYS A 50 7.94 -1.61 4.65
C CYS A 50 9.37 -1.55 5.21
N GLY A 51 9.95 -0.36 5.33
CA GLY A 51 11.27 -0.15 5.94
C GLY A 51 11.32 -0.62 7.39
N ASP A 52 10.29 -0.29 8.18
CA ASP A 52 10.20 -0.65 9.60
C ASP A 52 10.10 -2.16 9.83
N ILE A 53 9.38 -2.89 8.96
CA ILE A 53 9.22 -4.34 9.05
C ILE A 53 10.23 -5.12 8.19
N GLY A 54 11.23 -4.44 7.61
CA GLY A 54 12.32 -5.06 6.84
C GLY A 54 11.91 -5.64 5.49
N LEU A 55 10.82 -5.15 4.89
CA LEU A 55 10.44 -5.47 3.51
C LEU A 55 11.16 -4.54 2.53
N ASP A 56 11.84 -5.15 1.57
CA ASP A 56 12.35 -4.44 0.41
C ASP A 56 11.18 -3.93 -0.45
N CYS A 57 11.16 -2.63 -0.72
CA CYS A 57 10.18 -2.02 -1.59
C CYS A 57 10.76 -0.76 -2.26
N SER A 58 10.20 -0.41 -3.41
CA SER A 58 10.51 0.85 -4.10
C SER A 58 9.24 1.52 -4.60
N VAL A 59 9.33 2.80 -4.96
CA VAL A 59 8.23 3.57 -5.56
C VAL A 59 8.57 3.83 -7.01
N TYR A 60 7.66 3.48 -7.93
CA TYR A 60 7.84 3.73 -9.36
C TYR A 60 8.11 5.24 -9.64
N PRO A 61 9.07 5.60 -10.50
CA PRO A 61 9.77 4.76 -11.47
C PRO A 61 11.00 4.02 -10.96
N ASP A 62 11.34 4.11 -9.68
CA ASP A 62 12.39 3.28 -9.12
C ASP A 62 11.91 1.82 -9.04
N THR A 63 12.56 0.95 -9.80
CA THR A 63 12.30 -0.50 -9.82
C THR A 63 13.49 -1.27 -9.27
N SER A 64 14.24 -0.67 -8.34
CA SER A 64 15.35 -1.31 -7.63
C SER A 64 14.89 -2.49 -6.77
N SER A 65 13.63 -2.50 -6.32
CA SER A 65 13.09 -3.61 -5.55
C SER A 65 12.62 -4.78 -6.42
N ASP A 66 13.06 -5.98 -6.05
CA ASP A 66 12.56 -7.23 -6.63
C ASP A 66 11.35 -7.80 -5.88
N HIS A 67 11.01 -7.22 -4.73
CA HIS A 67 9.94 -7.73 -3.88
C HIS A 67 8.64 -6.94 -4.04
N MET A 68 8.64 -5.62 -3.88
CA MET A 68 7.41 -4.81 -3.94
C MET A 68 7.66 -3.46 -4.60
N VAL A 69 6.78 -3.07 -5.52
CA VAL A 69 6.81 -1.75 -6.17
C VAL A 69 5.47 -1.06 -5.98
N PHE A 70 5.52 0.15 -5.44
CA PHE A 70 4.38 1.02 -5.22
C PHE A 70 4.18 2.00 -6.38
N PHE A 71 2.92 2.29 -6.68
CA PHE A 71 2.49 3.21 -7.72
C PHE A 71 1.46 4.19 -7.15
N TYR A 72 1.67 5.50 -7.31
CA TYR A 72 0.71 6.50 -6.80
C TYR A 72 -0.69 6.43 -7.44
N GLY A 73 -0.82 5.77 -8.59
CA GLY A 73 -2.08 5.56 -9.28
C GLY A 73 -1.96 4.55 -10.42
N TRP A 74 -3.11 4.16 -10.96
CA TRP A 74 -3.21 3.20 -12.07
C TRP A 74 -3.20 3.86 -13.46
N GLU A 75 -3.54 5.15 -13.53
CA GLU A 75 -3.71 5.88 -14.79
C GLU A 75 -2.40 5.93 -15.59
N GLY A 76 -2.44 5.45 -16.83
CA GLY A 76 -1.26 5.38 -17.71
C GLY A 76 -0.32 4.20 -17.43
N MET A 77 -0.66 3.28 -16.52
CA MET A 77 0.22 2.19 -16.08
C MET A 77 -0.15 0.80 -16.63
N GLU A 78 -1.22 0.67 -17.40
CA GLU A 78 -1.76 -0.61 -17.90
C GLU A 78 -0.67 -1.49 -18.55
N GLY A 79 0.14 -0.95 -19.45
CA GLY A 79 1.24 -1.70 -20.09
C GLY A 79 2.47 -1.90 -19.21
N ILE A 80 2.64 -1.08 -18.17
CA ILE A 80 3.79 -1.16 -17.26
C ILE A 80 3.57 -2.28 -16.25
N PHE A 81 2.36 -2.40 -15.68
CA PHE A 81 2.00 -3.50 -14.79
C PHE A 81 2.17 -4.86 -15.47
N ASP A 82 1.64 -5.00 -16.68
CA ASP A 82 1.77 -6.23 -17.47
C ASP A 82 3.22 -6.60 -17.74
N ARG A 83 4.04 -5.62 -18.13
CA ARG A 83 5.46 -5.83 -18.40
C ARG A 83 6.19 -6.25 -17.13
N MET A 84 6.05 -5.50 -16.03
CA MET A 84 6.75 -5.78 -14.78
C MET A 84 6.31 -7.10 -14.14
N SER A 85 5.03 -7.43 -14.22
CA SER A 85 4.49 -8.73 -13.77
C SER A 85 5.05 -9.88 -14.61
N SER A 86 5.26 -9.67 -15.92
CA SER A 86 5.87 -10.67 -16.80
C SER A 86 7.38 -10.83 -16.57
N GLU A 87 8.10 -9.74 -16.29
CA GLU A 87 9.54 -9.73 -15.99
C GLU A 87 9.86 -10.44 -14.67
N ASN A 88 9.03 -10.19 -13.65
CA ASN A 88 9.15 -10.86 -12.35
C ASN A 88 7.76 -11.15 -11.77
N PRO A 89 7.22 -12.36 -11.99
CA PRO A 89 5.89 -12.75 -11.48
C PRO A 89 5.79 -12.82 -9.96
N ARG A 90 6.92 -12.84 -9.25
CA ARG A 90 6.96 -12.84 -7.77
C ARG A 90 6.92 -11.43 -7.20
N ARG A 91 7.29 -10.42 -8.00
CA ARG A 91 7.26 -9.02 -7.61
C ARG A 91 5.81 -8.62 -7.38
N GLN A 92 5.59 -8.02 -6.23
CA GLN A 92 4.31 -7.47 -5.84
C GLN A 92 4.18 -6.06 -6.42
N LEU A 93 3.08 -5.80 -7.12
CA LEU A 93 2.79 -4.47 -7.67
C LEU A 93 1.59 -3.92 -6.91
N VAL A 94 1.75 -2.78 -6.26
CA VAL A 94 0.71 -2.18 -5.40
C VAL A 94 0.47 -0.76 -5.86
N PHE A 95 -0.79 -0.38 -6.05
CA PHE A 95 -1.14 0.98 -6.46
C PHE A 95 -2.12 1.64 -5.50
N GLY A 96 -1.96 2.95 -5.33
CA GLY A 96 -2.90 3.80 -4.61
C GLY A 96 -4.16 4.03 -5.45
N GLN A 97 -5.33 3.93 -4.81
CA GLN A 97 -6.62 4.22 -5.40
C GLN A 97 -7.47 5.07 -4.46
N GLU A 98 -8.21 6.03 -5.02
CA GLU A 98 -9.25 6.73 -4.27
C GLU A 98 -10.58 6.03 -4.55
N LEU A 99 -11.21 5.48 -3.49
CA LEU A 99 -12.55 4.92 -3.54
C LEU A 99 -13.60 6.03 -3.38
N CYS A 100 -14.88 5.64 -3.30
CA CYS A 100 -15.96 6.59 -3.08
C CYS A 100 -15.78 7.35 -1.74
N HIS A 101 -16.28 8.60 -1.70
CA HIS A 101 -16.30 9.44 -0.49
C HIS A 101 -14.93 9.79 0.12
N GLN A 102 -13.86 9.88 -0.70
CA GLN A 102 -12.49 10.23 -0.28
C GLN A 102 -11.90 9.20 0.69
N VAL A 103 -12.09 7.93 0.35
CA VAL A 103 -11.52 6.81 1.10
C VAL A 103 -10.37 6.25 0.27
N PRO A 104 -9.10 6.41 0.71
CA PRO A 104 -7.98 5.85 -0.01
C PRO A 104 -7.87 4.35 0.23
N ALA A 105 -7.28 3.65 -0.73
CA ALA A 105 -6.93 2.25 -0.63
C ALA A 105 -5.60 1.97 -1.32
N LEU A 106 -4.90 0.94 -0.86
CA LEU A 106 -3.83 0.30 -1.61
C LEU A 106 -4.37 -0.99 -2.19
N VAL A 107 -4.11 -1.22 -3.47
CA VAL A 107 -4.62 -2.36 -4.22
C VAL A 107 -3.45 -3.08 -4.85
N ARG A 108 -3.41 -4.40 -4.64
CA ARG A 108 -2.42 -5.27 -5.25
C ARG A 108 -2.89 -5.63 -6.67
N TYR A 109 -2.04 -5.38 -7.65
CA TYR A 109 -2.31 -5.80 -9.01
C TYR A 109 -2.17 -7.32 -9.11
N LYS A 110 -3.26 -7.99 -9.50
CA LYS A 110 -3.31 -9.43 -9.81
C LYS A 110 -3.65 -9.59 -11.29
N LYS A 111 -2.92 -10.46 -11.97
CA LYS A 111 -3.14 -10.82 -13.37
C LYS A 111 -3.93 -12.12 -13.48
#